data_AF-A0A2D4GQ51-F1
#
_entry.id   AF-A0A2D4GQ51-F1
#
_cell.length_a   1.000
_cell.length_b   1.000
_cell.length_c   1.000
_cell.angle_alpha   90.00
_cell.angle_beta   90.00
_cell.angle_gamma   90.00
#
_symmetry.space_group_name_H-M   'P 1'
#
loop_
_entity.id
_entity.type
_entity.pdbx_description
1 polymer ?
#
loop_
_entity_poly.entity_id
_entity_poly.type
_entity_poly.pdbx_seq_one_letter_code
_entity_poly.pdbx_strand_id
1 'polypeptide(L)'
;MCPVNKGDEKRKKDANKDEEESNEPKGDPEMAPIYLKRLLPVFAQTFQQTMLPSIRKASLALIRKMIHFCSEALLKEVCDSDVGHNLPTVLVEITATVLDQEDDDDGHLLALQIIRDLVDKGGDLFLDQLARLGVISKVSTLAGPSSD
;
A
#
# COMPACT_ATOMS: atom_id res chain seq x y z
N MET A 1 64.58 -21.05 10.98
CA MET A 1 64.43 -19.72 11.63
C MET A 1 64.17 -18.69 10.54
N CYS A 2 63.20 -17.79 10.76
CA CYS A 2 62.52 -16.98 9.74
C CYS A 2 63.38 -15.89 9.07
N PRO A 3 62.94 -15.43 7.87
CA PRO A 3 62.76 -13.98 7.71
C PRO A 3 61.47 -13.54 6.99
N VAL A 4 60.89 -12.50 7.58
CA VAL A 4 60.33 -11.23 7.02
C VAL A 4 59.10 -11.21 6.09
N ASN A 5 58.13 -10.43 6.59
CA ASN A 5 56.89 -9.86 6.07
C ASN A 5 56.92 -9.29 4.62
N LYS A 6 55.85 -9.54 3.84
CA LYS A 6 55.37 -8.66 2.74
C LYS A 6 53.92 -9.00 2.36
N GLY A 7 53.03 -8.01 2.49
CA GLY A 7 52.03 -7.69 1.47
C GLY A 7 50.66 -8.38 1.57
N ASP A 8 49.66 -7.57 1.91
CA ASP A 8 48.23 -7.76 1.74
C ASP A 8 47.82 -8.35 0.38
N GLU A 9 46.83 -9.25 0.36
CA GLU A 9 45.70 -9.17 -0.59
C GLU A 9 44.62 -10.23 -0.31
N LYS A 10 43.37 -9.74 -0.31
CA LYS A 10 42.13 -10.41 -0.74
C LYS A 10 41.27 -11.17 0.30
N ARG A 11 39.97 -10.84 0.22
CA ARG A 11 38.74 -11.42 0.84
C ARG A 11 38.35 -10.67 2.13
N LYS A 12 37.25 -9.92 2.21
CA LYS A 12 35.94 -10.06 1.57
C LYS A 12 35.30 -8.65 1.51
N LYS A 13 35.19 -8.09 0.31
CA LYS A 13 34.35 -6.94 -0.01
C LYS A 13 33.04 -7.57 -0.45
N ASP A 14 31.94 -7.39 0.30
CA ASP A 14 30.55 -7.58 -0.13
C ASP A 14 29.62 -7.16 1.04
N ALA A 15 29.63 -5.87 1.35
CA ALA A 15 28.64 -5.24 2.23
C ALA A 15 28.33 -3.82 1.73
N ASN A 16 28.26 -3.64 0.41
CA ASN A 16 27.71 -2.43 -0.17
C ASN A 16 27.15 -2.71 -1.56
N LYS A 17 25.83 -2.90 -1.64
CA LYS A 17 25.01 -2.71 -2.82
C LYS A 17 23.59 -2.55 -2.30
N ASP A 18 23.12 -1.30 -2.35
CA ASP A 18 21.74 -0.82 -2.37
C ASP A 18 21.57 0.53 -1.63
N GLU A 19 22.64 1.34 -1.50
CA GLU A 19 22.53 2.77 -1.11
C GLU A 19 22.63 3.73 -2.32
N GLU A 20 22.39 3.25 -3.55
CA GLU A 20 22.15 4.12 -4.70
C GLU A 20 20.65 4.29 -4.94
N GLU A 21 19.90 4.79 -3.95
CA GLU A 21 18.51 5.17 -4.15
C GLU A 21 18.20 6.55 -3.55
N SER A 22 17.90 7.47 -4.48
CA SER A 22 17.27 8.78 -4.25
C SER A 22 18.12 9.82 -3.51
N ASN A 23 18.74 10.73 -4.28
CA ASN A 23 19.30 12.00 -3.80
C ASN A 23 18.20 13.00 -3.39
N GLU A 24 16.95 12.55 -3.20
CA GLU A 24 15.85 13.40 -2.75
C GLU A 24 15.94 13.56 -1.23
N PRO A 25 15.62 14.76 -0.70
CA PRO A 25 15.51 14.93 0.74
C PRO A 25 14.46 13.96 1.29
N LYS A 26 14.88 13.05 2.17
CA LYS A 26 13.96 12.20 2.94
C LYS A 26 13.07 13.15 3.75
N GLY A 27 11.75 13.13 3.48
CA GLY A 27 10.79 13.96 4.20
C GLY A 27 10.77 13.68 5.70
N ASP A 28 10.19 14.59 6.47
CA ASP A 28 10.19 14.51 7.94
C ASP A 28 9.30 13.36 8.45
N PRO A 29 9.84 12.37 9.18
CA PRO A 29 9.06 11.25 9.72
C PRO A 29 7.90 11.70 10.63
N GLU A 30 8.08 12.82 11.34
CA GLU A 30 7.07 13.42 12.22
C GLU A 30 5.85 13.94 11.44
N MET A 31 6.00 14.23 10.15
CA MET A 31 4.92 14.73 9.31
C MET A 31 4.07 13.61 8.71
N ALA A 32 4.59 12.39 8.61
CA ALA A 32 3.87 11.26 8.00
C ALA A 32 2.49 10.98 8.66
N PRO A 33 2.36 10.97 10.00
CA PRO A 33 1.05 10.83 10.66
C PRO A 33 0.06 11.94 10.31
N ILE A 34 0.55 13.18 10.21
CA ILE A 34 -0.28 14.35 9.91
C ILE A 34 -0.81 14.27 8.49
N TYR A 35 0.06 13.94 7.53
CA TYR A 35 -0.34 13.78 6.14
C TYR A 35 -1.28 12.60 5.96
N LEU A 36 -1.04 11.47 6.62
CA LEU A 36 -1.93 10.32 6.50
C LEU A 36 -3.33 10.65 7.02
N LYS A 37 -3.44 11.22 8.23
CA LYS A 37 -4.72 11.60 8.83
C LYS A 37 -5.52 12.60 8.00
N ARG A 38 -4.86 13.54 7.33
CA ARG A 38 -5.52 14.59 6.56
C ARG A 38 -5.79 14.23 5.11
N LEU A 39 -4.83 13.59 4.44
CA LEU A 39 -4.87 13.41 2.99
C LEU A 39 -5.50 12.08 2.58
N LEU A 40 -5.35 11.01 3.35
CA LEU A 40 -5.92 9.71 2.99
C LEU A 40 -7.46 9.78 2.86
N PRO A 41 -8.21 10.39 3.81
CA PRO A 41 -9.65 10.57 3.65
C PRO A 41 -10.01 11.44 2.44
N VAL A 42 -9.23 12.50 2.17
CA VAL A 42 -9.46 13.40 1.03
C VAL A 42 -9.28 12.67 -0.29
N PHE A 43 -8.24 11.85 -0.44
CA PHE A 43 -8.05 11.07 -1.67
C PHE A 43 -9.10 9.98 -1.83
N ALA A 44 -9.50 9.32 -0.74
CA ALA A 44 -10.57 8.33 -0.76
C ALA A 44 -11.90 8.97 -1.23
N GLN A 45 -12.25 10.12 -0.66
CA GLN A 45 -13.43 10.89 -1.06
C GLN A 45 -13.32 11.39 -2.51
N THR A 46 -12.16 11.90 -2.91
CA THR A 46 -11.90 12.37 -4.28
C THR A 46 -12.14 11.24 -5.29
N PHE A 47 -11.64 10.04 -5.02
CA PHE A 47 -11.88 8.87 -5.87
C PHE A 47 -13.37 8.56 -6.02
N GLN A 48 -14.13 8.59 -4.92
CA GLN A 48 -15.57 8.28 -4.95
C GLN A 48 -16.40 9.35 -5.67
N GLN A 49 -16.02 10.62 -5.55
CA GLN A 49 -16.82 11.75 -6.08
C GLN A 49 -16.50 12.11 -7.53
N THR A 50 -15.30 11.78 -8.00
CA THR A 50 -14.88 12.15 -9.36
C THR A 50 -15.31 11.13 -10.40
N MET A 51 -15.81 11.62 -11.53
CA MET A 51 -16.08 10.81 -12.72
C MET A 51 -14.90 10.78 -13.70
N LEU A 52 -13.83 11.55 -13.44
CA LEU A 52 -12.69 11.68 -14.34
C LEU A 52 -11.71 10.50 -14.16
N PRO A 53 -11.49 9.64 -15.18
CA PRO A 53 -10.68 8.43 -15.03
C PRO A 53 -9.23 8.71 -14.59
N SER A 54 -8.63 9.79 -15.11
CA SER A 54 -7.27 10.19 -14.75
C SER A 54 -7.14 10.55 -13.26
N ILE A 55 -8.15 11.21 -12.71
CA ILE A 55 -8.19 11.55 -11.28
C ILE A 55 -8.38 10.28 -10.46
N ARG A 56 -9.29 9.38 -10.88
CA ARG A 56 -9.49 8.09 -10.21
C ARG A 56 -8.19 7.28 -10.14
N LYS A 57 -7.46 7.16 -11.27
CA LYS A 57 -6.18 6.44 -11.33
C LYS A 57 -5.12 7.08 -10.44
N ALA A 58 -4.99 8.41 -10.45
CA ALA A 58 -4.05 9.13 -9.60
C ALA A 58 -4.39 9.00 -8.10
N SER A 59 -5.65 9.19 -7.73
CA SER A 59 -6.14 9.02 -6.35
C SER A 59 -5.92 7.60 -5.86
N LEU A 60 -6.25 6.58 -6.66
CA LEU A 60 -6.04 5.17 -6.29
C LEU A 60 -4.55 4.86 -6.06
N ALA A 61 -3.66 5.34 -6.93
CA ALA A 61 -2.22 5.15 -6.77
C ALA A 61 -1.69 5.84 -5.50
N LEU A 62 -2.21 7.02 -5.15
CA LEU A 62 -1.85 7.72 -3.91
C LEU A 62 -2.37 6.98 -2.68
N ILE A 63 -3.64 6.55 -2.68
CA ILE A 63 -4.23 5.72 -1.61
C ILE A 63 -3.37 4.47 -1.40
N ARG A 64 -3.00 3.77 -2.48
CA ARG A 64 -2.12 2.61 -2.43
C ARG A 64 -0.78 2.91 -1.78
N LYS A 65 -0.11 3.99 -2.17
CA LYS A 65 1.18 4.38 -1.55
C LYS A 65 1.02 4.71 -0.07
N MET A 66 -0.02 5.46 0.28
CA MET A 66 -0.28 5.86 1.67
C MET A 66 -0.55 4.66 2.57
N ILE A 67 -1.39 3.72 2.12
CA ILE A 67 -1.68 2.48 2.85
C ILE A 67 -0.46 1.58 2.90
N HIS A 68 0.30 1.47 1.81
CA HIS A 68 1.49 0.61 1.75
C HIS A 68 2.59 1.08 2.71
N PHE A 69 2.87 2.38 2.78
CA PHE A 69 3.97 2.93 3.57
C PHE A 69 3.59 3.30 5.02
N CYS A 70 2.30 3.32 5.38
CA CYS A 70 1.92 3.53 6.78
C CYS A 70 2.16 2.27 7.63
N SER A 71 2.41 2.48 8.93
CA SER A 71 2.44 1.39 9.90
C SER A 71 1.02 0.95 10.24
N GLU A 72 0.88 -0.30 10.70
CA GLU A 72 -0.39 -0.82 11.23
C GLU A 72 -0.99 0.09 12.32
N ALA A 73 -0.18 0.50 13.30
CA ALA A 73 -0.64 1.35 14.40
C ALA A 73 -1.20 2.69 13.89
N LEU A 74 -0.54 3.29 12.90
CA LEU A 74 -0.98 4.56 12.33
C LEU A 74 -2.24 4.38 11.47
N LEU A 75 -2.34 3.30 10.68
CA LEU A 75 -3.55 3.00 9.90
C LEU A 75 -4.78 2.89 10.80
N LYS A 76 -4.67 2.12 11.90
CA LYS A 76 -5.72 1.98 12.91
C LYS A 76 -6.11 3.32 13.50
N GLU A 77 -5.14 4.14 13.91
CA GLU A 77 -5.39 5.48 14.45
C GLU A 77 -6.14 6.40 13.46
N VAL A 78 -5.81 6.34 12.16
CA VAL A 78 -6.52 7.14 11.15
C VAL A 78 -7.95 6.63 10.96
N CYS A 79 -8.14 5.31 10.93
CA CYS A 79 -9.44 4.67 10.79
C CYS A 79 -10.37 4.90 11.99
N ASP A 80 -9.82 5.04 13.20
CA ASP A 80 -10.56 5.33 14.43
C ASP A 80 -10.82 6.83 14.63
N SER A 81 -10.23 7.71 13.81
CA SER A 81 -10.35 9.16 13.99
C SER A 81 -11.72 9.71 13.60
N ASP A 82 -12.21 10.70 14.36
CA ASP A 82 -13.46 11.42 14.06
C ASP A 82 -13.43 12.10 12.68
N VAL A 83 -12.26 12.50 12.20
CA VAL A 83 -12.08 13.14 10.89
C VAL A 83 -12.32 12.16 9.74
N GLY A 84 -12.11 10.86 10.00
CA GLY A 84 -12.20 9.80 9.03
C GLY A 84 -13.49 9.00 9.09
N HIS A 85 -14.61 9.52 9.64
CA HIS A 85 -15.86 8.76 9.78
C HIS A 85 -16.14 7.83 8.57
N ASN A 86 -16.17 6.52 8.84
CA ASN A 86 -16.37 5.44 7.84
C ASN A 86 -15.23 5.22 6.84
N LEU A 87 -14.01 5.74 7.07
CA LEU A 87 -12.85 5.51 6.21
C LEU A 87 -12.60 4.03 5.95
N PRO A 88 -12.70 3.11 6.94
CA PRO A 88 -12.55 1.69 6.66
C PRO A 88 -13.52 1.19 5.59
N THR A 89 -14.79 1.58 5.71
CA THR A 89 -15.85 1.26 4.75
C THR A 89 -15.53 1.82 3.37
N VAL A 90 -15.16 3.10 3.30
CA VAL A 90 -14.84 3.79 2.04
C VAL A 90 -13.67 3.13 1.33
N LEU A 91 -12.59 2.78 2.04
CA LEU A 91 -11.43 2.12 1.44
C LEU A 91 -11.81 0.76 0.82
N VAL A 92 -12.66 -0.01 1.51
CA VAL A 92 -13.15 -1.29 0.99
C VAL A 92 -14.07 -1.09 -0.21
N GLU A 93 -14.98 -0.11 -0.18
CA GLU A 93 -15.84 0.24 -1.31
C GLU A 93 -15.04 0.65 -2.56
N ILE A 94 -13.96 1.43 -2.37
CA ILE A 94 -13.06 1.80 -3.47
C ILE A 94 -12.47 0.55 -4.11
N THR A 95 -11.92 -0.37 -3.32
CA THR A 95 -11.33 -1.61 -3.87
C THR A 95 -12.38 -2.47 -4.58
N ALA A 96 -13.58 -2.60 -4.02
CA ALA A 96 -14.68 -3.33 -4.64
C ALA A 96 -15.08 -2.71 -6.00
N THR A 97 -15.18 -1.38 -6.05
CA THR A 97 -15.52 -0.60 -7.25
C THR A 97 -14.44 -0.72 -8.34
N VAL A 98 -13.17 -0.77 -7.95
CA VAL A 98 -12.07 -0.96 -8.92
C VAL A 98 -12.11 -2.38 -9.49
N LEU A 99 -12.33 -3.39 -8.66
CA LEU A 99 -12.45 -4.79 -9.10
C LEU A 99 -13.70 -5.07 -9.97
N ASP A 100 -14.67 -4.15 -10.00
CA ASP A 100 -15.84 -4.24 -10.89
C ASP A 100 -15.60 -3.61 -12.27
N GLN A 101 -14.43 -2.98 -12.50
CA GLN A 101 -14.14 -2.35 -13.79
C GLN A 101 -13.60 -3.37 -14.77
N GLU A 102 -14.40 -3.69 -15.79
CA GLU A 102 -13.95 -4.51 -16.90
C GLU A 102 -12.77 -3.83 -17.62
N ASP A 103 -11.79 -4.64 -18.05
CA ASP A 103 -10.62 -4.21 -18.83
C ASP A 103 -9.65 -3.18 -18.17
N ASP A 104 -9.60 -3.09 -16.83
CA ASP A 104 -8.62 -2.26 -16.08
C ASP A 104 -7.66 -3.11 -15.23
N ASP A 105 -6.77 -3.87 -15.87
CA ASP A 105 -5.79 -4.74 -15.19
C ASP A 105 -4.85 -3.97 -14.26
N ASP A 106 -4.45 -2.76 -14.63
CA ASP A 106 -3.63 -1.87 -13.80
C ASP A 106 -4.38 -1.50 -12.50
N GLY A 107 -5.64 -1.10 -12.64
CA GLY A 107 -6.52 -0.81 -11.52
C GLY A 107 -6.72 -2.02 -10.61
N HIS A 108 -6.98 -3.19 -11.21
CA HIS A 108 -7.11 -4.45 -10.48
C HIS A 108 -5.86 -4.77 -9.67
N LEU A 109 -4.67 -4.64 -10.25
CA LEU A 109 -3.42 -4.88 -9.54
C LEU A 109 -3.25 -3.94 -8.34
N LEU A 110 -3.56 -2.65 -8.50
CA LEU A 110 -3.51 -1.68 -7.41
C LEU A 110 -4.54 -2.01 -6.32
N ALA A 111 -5.77 -2.39 -6.69
CA ALA A 111 -6.80 -2.79 -5.74
C ALA A 111 -6.38 -4.03 -4.94
N LEU A 112 -5.81 -5.05 -5.60
CA LEU A 112 -5.29 -6.25 -4.94
C LEU A 112 -4.14 -5.95 -3.97
N GLN A 113 -3.25 -5.02 -4.35
CA GLN A 113 -2.17 -4.55 -3.47
C GLN A 113 -2.73 -3.82 -2.24
N ILE A 114 -3.74 -2.95 -2.44
CA ILE A 114 -4.43 -2.29 -1.32
C ILE A 114 -5.09 -3.32 -0.41
N ILE A 115 -5.86 -4.27 -0.97
CA ILE A 115 -6.56 -5.30 -0.20
C ILE A 115 -5.58 -6.10 0.65
N ARG A 116 -4.43 -6.50 0.08
CA ARG A 116 -3.36 -7.19 0.80
C ARG A 116 -2.89 -6.36 1.99
N ASP A 117 -2.47 -5.11 1.76
CA ASP A 117 -1.97 -4.24 2.82
C ASP A 117 -3.03 -3.96 3.91
N LEU A 118 -4.31 -3.84 3.53
CA LEU A 118 -5.42 -3.67 4.48
C LEU A 118 -5.61 -4.90 5.36
N VAL A 119 -5.61 -6.11 4.77
CA VAL A 119 -5.76 -7.35 5.54
C VAL A 119 -4.54 -7.61 6.43
N ASP A 120 -3.33 -7.37 5.91
CA ASP A 120 -2.09 -7.58 6.65
C ASP A 120 -1.97 -6.63 7.86
N LYS A 121 -2.46 -5.39 7.74
CA LYS A 121 -2.32 -4.34 8.78
C LYS A 121 -3.54 -4.14 9.67
N GLY A 122 -4.72 -4.62 9.27
CA GLY A 122 -5.96 -4.32 9.96
C GLY A 122 -7.08 -5.29 9.65
N GLY A 123 -6.76 -6.59 9.50
CA GLY A 123 -7.76 -7.60 9.13
C GLY A 123 -9.01 -7.59 10.00
N ASP A 124 -8.89 -7.27 11.29
CA ASP A 124 -10.00 -7.09 12.23
C ASP A 124 -10.96 -5.95 11.85
N LEU A 125 -10.47 -4.91 11.18
CA LEU A 125 -11.25 -3.78 10.70
C LEU A 125 -11.86 -4.00 9.30
N PHE A 126 -11.15 -4.71 8.41
CA PHE A 126 -11.48 -4.73 6.99
C PHE A 126 -12.11 -6.04 6.49
N LEU A 127 -11.79 -7.19 7.09
CA LEU A 127 -12.17 -8.51 6.53
C LEU A 127 -13.68 -8.71 6.43
N ASP A 128 -14.44 -8.29 7.44
CA ASP A 128 -15.90 -8.44 7.44
C ASP A 128 -16.55 -7.62 6.31
N GLN A 129 -16.09 -6.39 6.09
CA GLN A 129 -16.56 -5.54 5.00
C GLN A 129 -16.17 -6.10 3.63
N LEU A 130 -14.93 -6.59 3.49
CA LEU A 130 -14.44 -7.21 2.25
C LEU A 130 -15.28 -8.45 1.89
N ALA A 131 -15.60 -9.28 2.88
CA ALA A 131 -16.49 -10.42 2.70
C ALA A 131 -17.90 -9.96 2.28
N ARG A 132 -18.45 -8.95 2.95
CA ARG A 132 -19.80 -8.45 2.69
C ARG A 132 -19.98 -7.84 1.30
N LEU A 133 -18.96 -7.15 0.79
CA LEU A 133 -18.95 -6.62 -0.59
C LEU A 133 -18.56 -7.67 -1.64
N GLY A 134 -18.37 -8.93 -1.26
CA GLY A 134 -18.00 -10.01 -2.18
C GLY A 134 -16.59 -9.88 -2.75
N VAL A 135 -15.74 -9.01 -2.19
CA VAL A 135 -14.36 -8.80 -2.67
C VAL A 135 -13.56 -10.08 -2.61
N ILE A 136 -13.72 -10.88 -1.55
CA ILE A 136 -13.04 -12.18 -1.40
C ILE A 136 -13.39 -13.11 -2.58
N SER A 137 -14.68 -13.16 -2.97
CA SER A 137 -15.11 -13.97 -4.11
C SER A 137 -14.50 -13.46 -5.42
N LYS A 138 -14.45 -12.14 -5.63
CA LYS A 138 -13.85 -11.54 -6.83
C LYS A 138 -12.35 -11.86 -6.93
N VAL A 139 -11.61 -11.73 -5.83
CA VAL A 139 -10.19 -12.10 -5.76
C VAL A 139 -9.99 -13.58 -6.10
N SER A 140 -10.86 -14.47 -5.57
CA SER A 140 -10.80 -15.89 -5.89
C SER A 140 -11.06 -16.18 -7.36
N THR A 141 -12.00 -15.48 -8.00
CA THR A 141 -12.26 -15.61 -9.44
C THR A 141 -11.06 -15.14 -10.26
N LEU A 142 -10.43 -14.02 -9.87
CA LEU A 142 -9.24 -13.49 -10.55
C LEU A 142 -8.02 -14.40 -10.43
N ALA A 143 -7.87 -15.15 -9.33
CA ALA A 143 -6.79 -16.10 -9.16
C ALA A 143 -6.87 -17.29 -10.13
N GLY A 144 -8.04 -17.54 -10.72
CA GLY A 144 -8.29 -18.69 -11.58
C GLY A 144 -8.31 -20.01 -10.80
N PRO A 145 -8.53 -21.14 -11.50
CA PRO A 145 -8.46 -22.46 -10.88
C PRO A 145 -7.05 -22.72 -10.35
N SER A 146 -6.95 -23.27 -9.14
CA SER A 146 -5.70 -23.71 -8.55
C SER A 146 -5.08 -24.78 -9.46
N SER A 147 -3.88 -24.52 -9.98
CA SER A 147 -3.10 -25.54 -10.70
C SER A 147 -2.59 -26.55 -9.67
N ASP A 148 -3.24 -27.71 -9.57
CA ASP A 148 -2.72 -28.90 -8.86
C ASP A 148 -1.46 -29.46 -9.55
#